data_AF-A0A9W3DLY0-F1
#
_entry.id   AF-A0A9W3DLY0-F1
#
_cell.length_a   1.000
_cell.length_b   1.000
_cell.length_c   1.000
_cell.angle_alpha   90.00
_cell.angle_beta   90.00
_cell.angle_gamma   90.00
#
_symmetry.space_group_name_H-M   'P 1'
#
loop_
_entity.id
_entity.type
_entity.pdbx_description
1 polymer ?
#
loop_
_entity_poly.entity_id
_entity_poly.type
_entity_poly.pdbx_seq_one_letter_code
_entity_poly.pdbx_strand_id
1 'polypeptide(L)'
;MDPRDTLQLAETESKLWVEAQILPTPATDRQQPSLPSIPGRWCFLDGSLKDNEVFSGQGWYSTLEGFTGLMRARNIRASLSPFHSEVEALLWAMEDIKILQENFYSSEIIHVLRMQNLKADSLARCARKQTFFVMHMDAELPVWFKKYI
;
A
#
# COMPACT_ATOMS: atom_id res chain seq x y z
N MET A 1 19.15 -18.98 -14.51
CA MET A 1 17.98 -18.26 -15.04
C MET A 1 18.40 -17.64 -16.35
N ASP A 2 17.71 -17.95 -17.45
CA ASP A 2 17.95 -17.28 -18.72
C ASP A 2 17.37 -15.84 -18.66
N PRO A 3 18.07 -14.83 -19.18
CA PRO A 3 17.57 -13.45 -19.19
C PRO A 3 16.23 -13.27 -19.92
N ARG A 4 15.95 -14.06 -20.95
CA ARG A 4 14.66 -14.01 -21.68
C ARG A 4 13.53 -14.61 -20.86
N ASP A 5 13.78 -15.70 -20.14
CA ASP A 5 12.78 -16.29 -19.25
C ASP A 5 12.43 -15.32 -18.12
N THR A 6 13.43 -14.60 -17.60
CA THR A 6 13.24 -13.56 -16.57
C THR A 6 12.38 -12.41 -17.10
N LEU A 7 12.63 -11.97 -18.34
CA LEU A 7 11.85 -10.92 -18.99
C LEU A 7 10.39 -11.34 -19.21
N GLN A 8 10.17 -12.56 -19.71
CA GLN A 8 8.82 -13.10 -19.95
C GLN A 8 8.03 -13.24 -18.65
N LEU A 9 8.69 -13.65 -17.57
CA LEU A 9 8.06 -13.73 -16.25
C LEU A 9 7.64 -12.34 -15.77
N ALA A 10 8.53 -11.35 -15.84
CA ALA A 10 8.22 -9.97 -15.44
C ALA A 10 7.08 -9.35 -16.29
N GLU A 11 7.05 -9.61 -17.59
CA GLU A 11 5.95 -9.18 -18.47
C GLU A 11 4.62 -9.84 -18.10
N THR A 12 4.65 -11.13 -17.76
CA THR A 12 3.46 -11.88 -17.37
C THR A 12 2.92 -11.39 -16.03
N GLU A 13 3.79 -11.22 -15.03
CA GLU A 13 3.43 -10.65 -13.74
C GLU A 13 2.85 -9.24 -13.87
N SER A 14 3.44 -8.40 -14.72
CA SER A 14 2.94 -7.05 -15.02
C SER A 14 1.52 -7.08 -15.59
N LYS A 15 1.24 -7.97 -16.54
CA LYS A 15 -0.10 -8.15 -17.12
C LYS A 15 -1.11 -8.64 -16.09
N LEU A 16 -0.76 -9.69 -15.34
CA LEU A 16 -1.63 -10.25 -14.29
C LEU A 16 -1.93 -9.21 -13.21
N TRP A 17 -0.96 -8.36 -12.87
CA TRP A 17 -1.17 -7.28 -11.91
C TRP A 17 -2.16 -6.23 -12.44
N VAL A 18 -2.08 -5.85 -13.72
CA VAL A 18 -3.05 -4.95 -14.35
C VAL A 18 -4.44 -5.59 -14.38
N GLU A 19 -4.54 -6.87 -14.73
CA GLU A 19 -5.81 -7.60 -14.75
C GLU A 19 -6.45 -7.70 -13.36
N ALA A 20 -5.65 -7.91 -12.31
CA ALA A 20 -6.13 -7.95 -10.93
C ALA A 20 -6.72 -6.61 -10.46
N GLN A 21 -6.41 -5.50 -11.13
CA GLN A 21 -7.01 -4.19 -10.87
C GLN A 21 -8.34 -3.98 -11.61
N ILE A 22 -8.66 -4.79 -12.61
CA ILE A 22 -9.92 -4.70 -13.35
C ILE A 22 -11.03 -5.35 -12.53
N LEU A 23 -12.05 -4.57 -12.18
CA LEU A 23 -13.22 -5.03 -11.41
C LEU A 23 -13.98 -6.16 -12.14
N PRO A 24 -14.57 -7.12 -11.40
CA PRO A 24 -15.74 -7.83 -11.90
C PRO A 24 -16.87 -6.81 -12.12
N THR A 25 -17.53 -6.89 -13.28
CA THR A 25 -18.72 -6.13 -13.69
C THR A 25 -19.72 -5.96 -12.53
N PRO A 26 -20.42 -4.80 -12.40
CA PRO A 26 -21.37 -4.58 -11.31
C PRO A 26 -22.55 -5.54 -11.43
N ALA A 27 -22.45 -6.70 -10.78
CA ALA A 27 -23.61 -7.50 -10.45
C ALA A 27 -24.31 -6.80 -9.28
N THR A 28 -25.53 -6.36 -9.56
CA THR A 28 -26.57 -5.90 -8.64
C THR A 28 -26.47 -6.60 -7.28
N ASP A 29 -26.42 -5.79 -6.21
CA ASP A 29 -26.62 -6.21 -4.82
C ASP A 29 -25.62 -7.27 -4.31
N ARG A 30 -24.36 -6.88 -4.18
CA ARG A 30 -23.46 -7.53 -3.21
C ARG A 30 -23.25 -6.56 -2.07
N GLN A 31 -23.74 -6.92 -0.89
CA GLN A 31 -23.21 -6.42 0.37
C GLN A 31 -21.69 -6.28 0.20
N GLN A 32 -21.16 -5.06 0.35
CA GLN A 32 -19.72 -4.83 0.37
C GLN A 32 -19.12 -5.92 1.25
N PRO A 33 -18.13 -6.71 0.77
CA PRO A 33 -17.49 -7.68 1.64
C PRO A 33 -16.88 -6.87 2.77
N SER A 34 -17.55 -6.90 3.91
CA SER A 34 -17.06 -6.31 5.14
C SER A 34 -15.72 -6.98 5.40
N LEU A 35 -14.68 -6.20 5.69
CA LEU A 35 -13.43 -6.76 6.17
C LEU A 35 -13.76 -7.80 7.25
N PRO A 36 -13.17 -9.00 7.20
CA PRO A 36 -13.51 -10.04 8.15
C PRO A 36 -13.31 -9.49 9.57
N SER A 37 -14.25 -9.78 10.48
CA SER A 37 -14.21 -9.26 11.85
C SER A 37 -13.16 -10.01 12.68
N ILE A 38 -11.90 -9.90 12.28
CA ILE A 38 -10.75 -10.47 12.97
C ILE A 38 -10.32 -9.45 14.04
N PRO A 39 -10.40 -9.81 15.34
CA PRO A 39 -9.89 -8.97 16.40
C PRO A 39 -8.38 -8.77 16.24
N GLY A 40 -7.91 -7.53 16.44
CA GLY A 40 -6.48 -7.22 16.39
C GLY A 40 -6.16 -5.89 15.70
N ARG A 41 -4.85 -5.62 15.59
CA ARG A 41 -4.30 -4.47 14.89
C ARG A 41 -4.37 -4.71 13.39
N TRP A 42 -5.09 -3.86 12.66
CA TRP A 42 -5.07 -3.89 11.20
C TRP A 42 -4.01 -2.94 10.67
N CYS A 43 -3.22 -3.40 9.70
CA CYS A 43 -2.19 -2.62 9.03
C CYS A 43 -2.48 -2.62 7.53
N PHE A 44 -2.83 -1.46 7.00
CA PHE A 44 -3.09 -1.21 5.60
C PHE A 44 -1.85 -0.58 4.97
N LEU A 45 -1.48 -1.03 3.78
CA LEU A 45 -0.33 -0.54 3.03
C LEU A 45 -0.68 -0.37 1.56
N ASP A 46 -0.04 0.58 0.88
CA ASP A 46 -0.16 0.77 -0.57
C ASP A 46 1.14 1.39 -1.10
N GLY A 47 1.57 0.90 -2.25
CA GLY A 47 2.63 1.45 -3.08
C GLY A 47 2.07 2.35 -4.17
N SER A 48 2.82 3.38 -4.56
CA SER A 48 2.39 4.25 -5.64
C SER A 48 3.56 4.64 -6.53
N LEU A 49 3.45 4.30 -7.81
CA LEU A 49 4.35 4.76 -8.86
C LEU A 49 3.53 5.25 -10.06
N LYS A 50 4.06 6.24 -10.78
CA LYS A 50 3.58 6.65 -12.10
C LYS A 50 4.76 6.87 -13.03
N ASP A 51 4.51 6.69 -14.32
CA ASP A 51 5.53 6.88 -15.36
C ASP A 51 6.10 8.30 -15.30
N ASN A 52 7.41 8.41 -15.54
CA ASN A 52 8.17 9.67 -15.50
C ASN A 52 8.18 10.43 -14.16
N GLU A 53 7.67 9.86 -13.06
CA GLU A 53 7.82 10.48 -11.73
C GLU A 53 9.18 10.10 -11.11
N VAL A 54 9.82 11.05 -10.42
CA VAL A 54 11.15 10.87 -9.80
C VAL A 54 11.08 9.98 -8.55
N PHE A 55 9.92 9.97 -7.91
CA PHE A 55 9.67 9.28 -6.67
C PHE A 55 8.55 8.25 -6.83
N SER A 56 8.67 7.14 -6.12
CA SER A 56 7.53 6.32 -5.72
C SER A 56 7.11 6.71 -4.30
N GLY A 57 5.84 6.50 -3.98
CA GLY A 57 5.28 6.76 -2.67
C GLY A 57 4.92 5.47 -1.96
N GLN A 58 5.07 5.46 -0.64
CA GLN A 58 4.70 4.36 0.23
C GLN A 58 3.76 4.92 1.29
N GLY A 59 2.58 4.33 1.40
CA GLY A 59 1.55 4.72 2.35
C GLY A 59 1.23 3.58 3.29
N TRP A 60 1.05 3.89 4.57
CA TRP A 60 0.69 2.91 5.58
C TRP A 60 -0.26 3.51 6.62
N TYR A 61 -1.25 2.73 7.03
CA TYR A 61 -2.22 3.11 8.03
C TYR A 61 -2.50 1.93 8.96
N SER A 62 -2.31 2.11 10.27
CA SER A 62 -2.66 1.10 11.26
C SER A 62 -3.82 1.55 12.13
N THR A 63 -4.78 0.66 12.34
CA THR A 63 -5.75 0.79 13.41
C THR A 63 -5.10 0.33 14.71
N LEU A 64 -5.27 1.08 15.78
CA LEU A 64 -4.92 0.66 17.12
C LEU A 64 -6.15 0.83 17.99
N GLU A 65 -6.56 -0.22 18.68
CA GLU A 65 -7.74 -0.19 19.53
C GLU A 65 -7.63 0.94 20.57
N GLY A 66 -8.64 1.80 20.65
CA GLY A 66 -8.64 2.96 21.54
C GLY A 66 -7.87 4.20 21.04
N PHE A 67 -7.29 4.17 19.84
CA PHE A 67 -6.59 5.32 19.24
C PHE A 67 -7.12 5.66 17.84
N THR A 68 -6.89 6.90 17.42
CA THR A 68 -7.30 7.45 16.10
C THR A 68 -6.60 6.79 14.90
N GLY A 69 -5.69 5.85 15.16
CA GLY A 69 -4.86 5.15 14.18
C GLY A 69 -3.54 5.88 13.91
N LEU A 70 -2.52 5.13 13.50
CA LEU A 70 -1.20 5.67 13.15
C LEU A 70 -1.06 5.70 11.63
N MET A 71 -0.62 6.83 11.08
CA MET A 71 -0.39 7.01 9.65
C MET A 71 1.08 7.18 9.38
N ARG A 72 1.55 6.57 8.28
CA ARG A 72 2.89 6.79 7.76
C ARG A 72 2.85 7.00 6.27
N ALA A 73 3.72 7.87 5.81
CA ALA A 73 3.88 8.13 4.40
C ALA A 73 5.31 8.59 4.13
N ARG A 74 5.95 7.99 3.14
CA ARG A 74 7.24 8.46 2.64
C ARG A 74 7.32 8.31 1.15
N ASN A 75 8.28 9.02 0.56
CA ASN A 75 8.69 8.74 -0.80
C ASN A 75 10.09 8.14 -0.82
N ILE A 76 10.36 7.39 -1.87
CA ILE A 76 11.69 6.89 -2.21
C ILE A 76 11.91 7.13 -3.71
N ARG A 77 13.15 6.95 -4.19
CA ARG A 77 13.44 6.96 -5.64
C ARG A 77 12.44 6.06 -6.37
N ALA A 78 12.03 6.46 -7.56
CA ALA A 78 11.10 5.69 -8.40
C ALA A 78 11.46 4.19 -8.39
N SER A 79 10.50 3.38 -7.98
CA SER A 79 10.59 1.92 -7.97
C SER A 79 10.71 1.38 -9.40
N LEU A 80 11.16 0.14 -9.54
CA LEU A 80 11.34 -0.50 -10.85
C LEU A 80 10.02 -0.69 -11.62
N SER A 81 8.92 -0.89 -10.90
CA SER A 81 7.57 -1.00 -11.47
C SER A 81 6.51 -0.70 -10.40
N PRO A 82 5.24 -0.50 -10.79
CA PRO A 82 4.15 -0.35 -9.82
C PRO A 82 4.07 -1.51 -8.83
N PHE A 83 4.27 -2.75 -9.28
CA PHE A 83 4.32 -3.93 -8.40
C PHE A 83 5.46 -3.83 -7.38
N HIS A 84 6.67 -3.41 -7.79
CA HIS A 84 7.78 -3.21 -6.85
C HIS A 84 7.44 -2.16 -5.80
N SER A 85 6.71 -1.10 -6.16
CA SER A 85 6.31 -0.07 -5.18
C SER A 85 5.38 -0.63 -4.09
N GLU A 86 4.51 -1.59 -4.42
CA GLU A 86 3.65 -2.28 -3.44
C GLU A 86 4.48 -3.16 -2.51
N VAL A 87 5.43 -3.93 -3.07
CA VAL A 87 6.33 -4.81 -2.30
C VAL A 87 7.23 -4.00 -1.38
N GLU A 88 7.78 -2.88 -1.85
CA GLU A 88 8.61 -1.99 -1.03
C GLU A 88 7.81 -1.34 0.11
N ALA A 89 6.53 -0.98 -0.12
CA ALA A 89 5.65 -0.51 0.94
C ALA A 89 5.39 -1.61 2.00
N LEU A 90 5.21 -2.87 1.57
CA LEU A 90 5.07 -4.01 2.46
C LEU A 90 6.33 -4.25 3.30
N LEU A 91 7.50 -4.30 2.66
CA LEU A 91 8.78 -4.49 3.35
C LEU A 91 9.00 -3.42 4.42
N TRP A 92 8.70 -2.16 4.08
CA TRP A 92 8.82 -1.06 5.04
C TRP A 92 7.90 -1.21 6.24
N ALA A 93 6.64 -1.62 6.02
CA ALA A 93 5.71 -1.89 7.11
C ALA A 93 6.19 -3.04 8.01
N MET A 94 6.76 -4.09 7.43
CA MET A 94 7.31 -5.22 8.19
C MET A 94 8.54 -4.84 9.02
N GLU A 95 9.38 -3.93 8.52
CA GLU A 95 10.49 -3.38 9.31
C GLU A 95 9.99 -2.63 10.55
N ASP A 96 8.93 -1.83 10.42
CA ASP A 96 8.34 -1.13 11.57
C ASP A 96 7.76 -2.10 12.59
N ILE A 97 7.04 -3.12 12.13
CA ILE A 97 6.47 -4.19 12.97
C ILE A 97 7.59 -4.85 13.80
N LYS A 98 8.76 -5.08 13.20
CA LYS A 98 9.94 -5.61 13.89
C LYS A 98 10.50 -4.60 14.92
N ILE A 99 10.55 -3.31 14.58
CA ILE A 99 11.04 -2.24 15.47
C ILE A 99 10.10 -2.04 16.66
N LEU A 100 8.79 -2.15 16.45
CA LEU A 100 7.77 -2.00 17.50
C LEU A 100 7.82 -3.12 18.54
N GLN A 101 8.63 -4.17 18.31
CA GLN A 101 8.82 -5.33 19.22
C GLN A 101 7.51 -5.95 19.71
N GLU A 102 6.41 -5.77 18.97
CA GLU A 102 5.14 -6.37 19.32
C GLU A 102 5.26 -7.89 19.09
N ASN A 103 5.06 -8.67 20.16
CA ASN A 103 4.91 -10.10 20.03
C ASN A 103 3.56 -10.37 19.37
N PHE A 104 3.57 -10.62 18.06
CA PHE A 104 2.39 -11.11 17.36
C PHE A 104 2.24 -12.61 17.62
N TYR A 105 1.11 -13.01 18.20
CA TYR A 105 0.75 -14.43 18.32
C TYR A 105 0.40 -15.03 16.96
N SER A 106 -0.10 -14.21 16.03
CA SER A 106 -0.40 -14.56 14.64
C SER A 106 -0.31 -13.32 13.75
N SER A 107 -0.03 -13.53 12.47
CA SER A 107 -0.02 -12.49 11.44
C SER A 107 -0.54 -13.06 10.13
N GLU A 108 -1.47 -12.36 9.49
CA GLU A 108 -2.07 -12.76 8.21
C GLU A 108 -1.97 -11.62 7.20
N ILE A 109 -1.66 -11.95 5.94
CA ILE A 109 -1.73 -11.01 4.83
C ILE A 109 -3.04 -11.26 4.11
N ILE A 110 -3.93 -10.27 4.13
CA ILE A 110 -5.25 -10.34 3.50
C ILE A 110 -5.27 -9.36 2.33
N HIS A 111 -5.68 -9.83 1.16
CA HIS A 111 -5.90 -8.95 0.02
C HIS A 111 -7.14 -8.08 0.27
N VAL A 112 -6.96 -6.76 0.18
CA VAL A 112 -8.02 -5.77 0.33
C VAL A 112 -8.21 -5.09 -1.02
N LEU A 113 -9.45 -4.97 -1.48
CA LEU A 113 -9.75 -4.26 -2.73
C LEU A 113 -9.31 -2.80 -2.63
N ARG A 114 -8.79 -2.24 -3.72
CA ARG A 114 -8.30 -0.86 -3.77
C ARG A 114 -9.33 0.17 -3.27
N MET A 115 -10.61 -0.03 -3.59
CA MET A 115 -11.72 0.83 -3.16
C MET A 115 -11.95 0.82 -1.63
N GLN A 116 -11.40 -0.17 -0.92
CA GLN A 116 -11.47 -0.29 0.54
C GLN A 116 -10.16 0.19 1.20
N ASN A 117 -9.05 0.27 0.46
CA ASN A 117 -7.73 0.67 0.96
C ASN A 117 -7.42 2.18 0.73
N LEU A 118 -8.45 3.03 0.76
CA LEU A 118 -8.35 4.43 0.33
C LEU A 118 -7.36 5.28 1.13
N LYS A 119 -7.16 4.95 2.41
CA LYS A 119 -6.30 5.74 3.31
C LYS A 119 -4.82 5.51 3.00
N ALA A 120 -4.40 4.25 2.89
CA ALA A 120 -3.02 3.93 2.50
C ALA A 120 -2.73 4.39 1.06
N ASP A 121 -3.69 4.21 0.14
CA ASP A 121 -3.57 4.72 -1.24
C ASP A 121 -3.36 6.24 -1.28
N SER A 122 -4.18 7.01 -0.56
CA SER A 122 -4.04 8.46 -0.49
C SER A 122 -2.68 8.88 0.07
N LEU A 123 -2.21 8.21 1.13
CA LEU A 123 -0.90 8.48 1.74
C LEU A 123 0.25 8.23 0.74
N ALA A 124 0.23 7.09 0.05
CA ALA A 124 1.22 6.73 -0.95
C ALA A 124 1.25 7.75 -2.10
N ARG A 125 0.07 8.07 -2.67
CA ARG A 125 -0.06 9.07 -3.75
C ARG A 125 0.39 10.46 -3.34
N CYS A 126 0.09 10.88 -2.11
CA CYS A 126 0.51 12.18 -1.60
C CYS A 126 2.02 12.28 -1.49
N ALA A 127 2.67 11.25 -0.93
CA ALA A 127 4.12 11.23 -0.77
C ALA A 127 4.83 11.20 -2.12
N ARG A 128 4.34 10.38 -3.06
CA ARG A 128 4.85 10.27 -4.42
C ARG A 128 4.91 11.63 -5.15
N LYS A 129 3.86 12.45 -4.98
CA LYS A 129 3.72 13.76 -5.63
C LYS A 129 4.60 14.86 -5.03
N GLN A 130 5.32 14.61 -3.93
CA GLN A 130 6.22 15.62 -3.36
C GLN A 130 7.44 15.82 -4.26
N THR A 131 7.93 17.05 -4.34
CA THR A 131 9.09 17.41 -5.17
C THR A 131 10.44 17.17 -4.48
N PHE A 132 10.41 16.83 -3.19
CA PHE A 132 11.57 16.54 -2.37
C PHE A 132 11.29 15.33 -1.49
N PHE A 133 12.32 14.79 -0.86
CA PHE A 133 12.19 13.66 0.04
C PHE A 133 11.29 14.00 1.24
N VAL A 134 10.26 13.18 1.49
CA VAL A 134 9.37 13.32 2.64
C VAL A 134 9.27 12.02 3.43
N MET A 135 9.15 12.16 4.74
CA MET A 135 8.80 11.08 5.66
C MET A 135 7.87 11.65 6.73
N HIS A 136 6.78 10.96 7.00
CA HIS A 136 5.79 11.32 8.00
C HIS A 136 5.37 10.07 8.79
N MET A 137 5.19 10.23 10.10
CA MET A 137 4.74 9.20 11.03
C MET A 137 4.02 9.88 12.20
N ASP A 138 2.68 9.92 12.14
CA ASP A 138 1.86 10.55 13.19
C ASP A 138 0.40 10.05 13.15
N ALA A 139 -0.37 10.37 14.19
CA ALA A 139 -1.82 10.24 14.20
C ALA A 139 -2.52 11.41 13.48
N GLU A 140 -1.82 12.53 13.29
CA GLU A 140 -2.27 13.66 12.49
C GLU A 140 -1.88 13.50 11.02
N LEU A 141 -2.64 14.10 10.10
CA LEU A 141 -2.30 14.07 8.68
C LEU A 141 -1.12 15.01 8.38
N PRO A 142 -0.22 14.65 7.45
CA PRO A 142 0.84 15.58 7.06
C PRO A 142 0.23 16.81 6.37
N VAL A 143 0.88 17.97 6.53
CA VAL A 143 0.41 19.25 5.94
C VAL A 143 0.26 19.21 4.41
N TRP A 144 0.95 18.29 3.76
CA TRP A 144 0.92 18.06 2.32
C TRP A 144 -0.09 16.99 1.88
N PHE A 145 -0.86 16.43 2.82
CA PHE A 145 -1.89 15.45 2.54
C PHE A 145 -3.05 16.05 1.75
N LYS A 146 -3.47 15.34 0.71
CA LYS A 146 -4.67 15.63 -0.08
C LYS A 146 -5.44 14.33 -0.24
N LYS A 147 -6.67 14.28 0.23
CA LYS A 147 -7.53 13.11 0.04
C LYS A 147 -7.77 12.93 -1.46
N TYR A 148 -7.35 11.79 -2.00
CA TYR A 148 -7.68 11.41 -3.37
C TYR A 148 -8.84 10.42 -3.28
N ILE A 149 -9.98 10.77 -3.90
CA ILE A 149 -11.15 9.91 -4.06
C ILE A 149 -11.04 9.26 -5.45
#